data_AF-A0A2J7VZM5-F1
#
_entry.id   AF-A0A2J7VZM5-F1
#
_cell.length_a   1.000
_cell.length_b   1.000
_cell.length_c   1.000
_cell.angle_alpha   90.00
_cell.angle_beta   90.00
_cell.angle_gamma   90.00
#
_symmetry.space_group_name_H-M   'P 1'
#
loop_
_entity.id
_entity.type
_entity.pdbx_description
1 polymer ?
#
loop_
_entity_poly.entity_id
_entity_poly.type
_entity_poly.pdbx_seq_one_letter_code
_entity_poly.pdbx_strand_id
1 'polypeptide(L)'
;MTSSPAPRIVRSPQGRVLIFDSATYVEGYVAQAPETAGDVVVNASYCGVLCARMVMAARPRAVIGLDCAIGKDGAGIAGLWYYEALGIPSAAVDVMTAEMGNGSDLHDNGIVSRVNVAAQALGIEPGMRAREAAQYLLSGEKKPAVFEPTRRRLVHTAANGRSIVCTDSIAYALPEDRERNVLCTAGHTGRSVVGYFRDYRPWAFICSDGGIGKNNSGLSALEAVEPDGIPGASVSALTARMGDGQSTYFDGVISAANKLARDKGVQVGQSAKEAALLLLS
;
A
#
# COMPACT_ATOMS: atom_id res chain seq x y z
N MET A 1 33.60 14.04 18.24
CA MET A 1 32.21 13.66 17.93
C MET A 1 31.31 14.59 18.71
N THR A 2 30.57 15.47 18.03
CA THR A 2 29.57 16.31 18.69
C THR A 2 28.47 15.41 19.26
N SER A 3 28.09 15.63 20.53
CA SER A 3 26.98 14.90 21.14
C SER A 3 25.71 15.14 20.32
N SER A 4 25.10 14.08 19.79
CA SER A 4 23.79 14.21 19.14
C SER A 4 22.77 14.68 20.18
N PRO A 5 21.87 15.63 19.85
CA PRO A 5 20.80 16.04 20.75
C PRO A 5 20.02 14.82 21.28
N ALA A 6 19.77 14.80 22.59
CA ALA A 6 19.06 13.70 23.22
C ALA A 6 17.56 13.74 22.83
N PRO A 7 16.92 12.59 22.59
CA PRO A 7 15.49 12.54 22.32
C PRO A 7 14.69 12.82 23.60
N ARG A 8 13.45 13.27 23.43
CA ARG A 8 12.44 13.12 24.48
C ARG A 8 12.07 11.64 24.57
N ILE A 9 11.97 11.10 25.78
CA ILE A 9 11.66 9.68 26.00
C ILE A 9 10.35 9.55 26.75
N VAL A 10 9.36 8.90 26.14
CA VAL A 10 8.13 8.49 26.81
C VAL A 10 8.27 7.02 27.21
N ARG A 11 8.13 6.73 28.50
CA ARG A 11 8.28 5.39 29.08
C ARG A 11 6.91 4.81 29.42
N SER A 12 6.73 3.52 29.14
CA SER A 12 5.62 2.72 29.64
C SER A 12 6.10 1.33 30.05
N PRO A 13 5.27 0.51 30.72
CA PRO A 13 5.62 -0.89 31.01
C PRO A 13 5.95 -1.73 29.77
N GLN A 14 5.44 -1.33 28.58
CA GLN A 14 5.64 -2.03 27.31
C GLN A 14 6.92 -1.63 26.56
N GLY A 15 7.63 -0.58 27.03
CA GLY A 15 8.90 -0.13 26.47
C GLY A 15 9.00 1.40 26.36
N ARG A 16 9.73 1.88 25.36
CA ARG A 16 9.96 3.33 25.18
C ARG A 16 9.55 3.79 23.78
N VAL A 17 9.14 5.05 23.73
CA VAL A 17 9.09 5.85 22.50
C VAL A 17 10.21 6.87 22.56
N LEU A 18 11.13 6.82 21.60
CA LEU A 18 12.22 7.78 21.43
C LEU A 18 11.77 8.84 20.41
N ILE A 19 11.72 10.09 20.85
CA ILE A 19 11.19 11.21 20.06
C ILE A 19 12.35 12.14 19.69
N PHE A 20 12.68 12.19 18.40
CA PHE A 20 13.79 12.97 17.86
C PHE A 20 13.30 14.13 16.99
N ASP A 21 14.01 15.25 17.06
CA ASP A 21 13.80 16.39 16.16
C ASP A 21 14.34 16.11 14.74
N SER A 22 15.27 15.16 14.60
CA SER A 22 15.84 14.77 13.31
C SER A 22 16.21 13.29 13.26
N ALA A 23 15.97 12.64 12.11
CA ALA A 23 16.46 11.29 11.81
C ALA A 23 17.99 11.18 11.93
N THR A 24 18.73 12.28 11.71
CA THR A 24 20.20 12.30 11.77
C THR A 24 20.74 12.11 13.19
N TYR A 25 19.91 12.29 14.23
CA TYR A 25 20.34 12.16 15.62
C TYR A 25 20.23 10.73 16.15
N VAL A 26 19.52 9.85 15.43
CA VAL A 26 19.19 8.51 15.89
C VAL A 26 20.44 7.63 16.06
N GLU A 27 21.28 7.55 15.02
CA GLU A 27 22.48 6.70 15.04
C GLU A 27 23.44 7.09 16.17
N GLY A 28 23.74 8.40 16.28
CA GLY A 28 24.65 8.92 17.30
C GLY A 28 24.13 8.69 18.72
N TYR A 29 22.82 8.81 18.94
CA TYR A 29 22.21 8.54 20.24
C TYR A 29 22.23 7.05 20.60
N VAL A 30 21.78 6.17 19.70
CA VAL A 30 21.74 4.72 19.98
C VAL A 30 23.14 4.13 20.15
N ALA A 31 24.16 4.67 19.47
CA ALA A 31 25.55 4.26 19.70
C ALA A 31 26.03 4.54 21.14
N GLN A 32 25.51 5.60 21.78
CA GLN A 32 25.84 5.98 23.16
C GLN A 32 24.90 5.30 24.19
N ALA A 33 23.69 4.93 23.77
CA ALA A 33 22.69 4.26 24.59
C ALA A 33 22.17 2.99 23.87
N PRO A 34 23.01 1.96 23.68
CA PRO A 34 22.68 0.79 22.86
C PRO A 34 21.48 -0.01 23.36
N GLU A 35 21.13 0.11 24.65
CA GLU A 35 19.94 -0.49 25.24
C GLU A 35 18.64 0.09 24.67
N THR A 36 18.68 1.25 24.01
CA THR A 36 17.53 1.91 23.34
C THR A 36 17.23 1.38 21.93
N ALA A 37 18.08 0.48 21.42
CA ALA A 37 17.80 -0.20 20.17
C ALA A 37 16.53 -1.06 20.29
N GLY A 38 15.72 -1.13 19.23
CA GLY A 38 14.46 -1.88 19.23
C GLY A 38 13.23 -1.11 19.70
N ASP A 39 13.38 0.10 20.24
CA ASP A 39 12.25 0.92 20.67
C ASP A 39 11.45 1.51 19.49
N VAL A 40 10.29 2.11 19.80
CA VAL A 40 9.52 2.87 18.81
C VAL A 40 10.22 4.21 18.60
N VAL A 41 10.44 4.58 17.33
CA VAL A 41 11.08 5.86 16.98
C VAL A 41 10.06 6.79 16.37
N VAL A 42 9.94 7.99 16.94
CA VAL A 42 9.24 9.13 16.37
C VAL A 42 10.30 10.15 15.96
N ASN A 43 10.27 10.63 14.72
CA ASN A 43 11.26 11.59 14.24
C ASN A 43 10.61 12.68 13.38
N ALA A 44 10.95 13.95 13.63
CA ALA A 44 10.40 15.07 12.85
C ALA A 44 11.10 15.33 11.52
N SER A 45 11.56 14.26 10.86
CA SER A 45 12.01 14.28 9.47
C SER A 45 10.99 13.61 8.57
N TYR A 46 11.10 13.84 7.26
CA TYR A 46 10.24 13.20 6.27
C TYR A 46 10.42 11.68 6.28
N CYS A 47 9.34 10.94 6.06
CA CYS A 47 9.29 9.47 5.93
C CYS A 47 9.84 8.99 4.58
N GLY A 48 10.87 9.63 4.04
CA GLY A 48 11.53 9.20 2.81
C GLY A 48 12.64 8.17 3.08
N VAL A 49 13.12 7.51 2.03
CA VAL A 49 14.10 6.41 2.14
C VAL A 49 15.40 6.81 2.83
N LEU A 50 15.89 8.05 2.62
CA LEU A 50 17.13 8.53 3.26
C LEU A 50 16.99 8.58 4.79
N CYS A 51 15.97 9.28 5.30
CA CYS A 51 15.70 9.36 6.73
C CYS A 51 15.38 7.98 7.30
N ALA A 52 14.65 7.15 6.55
CA ALA A 52 14.33 5.80 6.98
C ALA A 52 15.58 4.96 7.25
N ARG A 53 16.59 5.04 6.38
CA ARG A 53 17.89 4.38 6.55
C ARG A 53 18.68 4.88 7.78
N MET A 54 18.63 6.18 8.07
CA MET A 54 19.26 6.74 9.27
C MET A 54 18.60 6.21 10.55
N VAL A 55 17.26 6.21 10.57
CA VAL A 55 16.46 5.68 11.69
C VAL A 55 16.71 4.18 11.92
N MET A 56 16.98 3.42 10.85
CA MET A 56 17.28 1.98 10.95
C MET A 56 18.51 1.63 11.78
N ALA A 57 19.42 2.58 12.06
CA ALA A 57 20.51 2.37 13.01
C ALA A 57 19.99 1.95 14.40
N ALA A 58 18.78 2.40 14.77
CA ALA A 58 18.12 1.99 16.01
C ALA A 58 17.49 0.58 15.96
N ARG A 59 17.42 -0.06 14.79
CA ARG A 59 16.64 -1.29 14.56
C ARG A 59 15.22 -1.20 15.17
N PRO A 60 14.48 -0.13 14.87
CA PRO A 60 13.24 0.19 15.57
C PRO A 60 12.19 -0.91 15.36
N ARG A 61 11.38 -1.16 16.38
CA ARG A 61 10.22 -2.05 16.22
C ARG A 61 9.07 -1.40 15.46
N ALA A 62 9.00 -0.07 15.45
CA ALA A 62 8.07 0.71 14.64
C ALA A 62 8.56 2.16 14.49
N VAL A 63 8.11 2.85 13.44
CA VAL A 63 8.55 4.21 13.13
C VAL A 63 7.38 5.15 12.79
N ILE A 64 7.44 6.38 13.31
CA ILE A 64 6.59 7.49 12.87
C ILE A 64 7.49 8.65 12.41
N GLY A 65 7.19 9.22 11.25
CA GLY A 65 7.80 10.47 10.78
C GLY A 65 6.79 11.37 10.05
N LEU A 66 7.25 12.35 9.27
CA LEU A 66 6.39 13.30 8.53
C LEU A 66 6.15 12.86 7.09
N ASP A 67 4.99 13.17 6.53
CA ASP A 67 4.71 12.89 5.13
C ASP A 67 5.30 13.93 4.17
N CYS A 68 5.60 15.13 4.68
CA CYS A 68 6.04 16.30 3.93
C CYS A 68 5.21 16.55 2.67
N ALA A 69 3.88 16.59 2.85
CA ALA A 69 2.91 16.75 1.78
C ALA A 69 3.06 15.67 0.70
N ILE A 70 3.44 14.45 1.12
CA ILE A 70 3.73 13.26 0.31
C ILE A 70 5.00 13.37 -0.55
N GLY A 71 5.37 14.59 -0.96
CA GLY A 71 6.50 14.86 -1.84
C GLY A 71 6.24 14.44 -3.29
N LYS A 72 7.02 15.00 -4.21
CA LYS A 72 6.99 14.61 -5.63
C LYS A 72 7.22 13.09 -5.75
N ASP A 73 6.41 12.43 -6.58
CA ASP A 73 6.48 10.98 -6.85
C ASP A 73 6.31 10.09 -5.59
N GLY A 74 5.80 10.65 -4.49
CA GLY A 74 5.69 9.94 -3.20
C GLY A 74 6.97 9.90 -2.37
N ALA A 75 8.00 10.68 -2.74
CA ALA A 75 9.31 10.64 -2.11
C ALA A 75 9.31 10.97 -0.61
N GLY A 76 8.36 11.79 -0.15
CA GLY A 76 8.20 12.16 1.26
C GLY A 76 7.72 11.01 2.15
N ILE A 77 7.10 9.98 1.57
CA ILE A 77 6.59 8.79 2.29
C ILE A 77 7.20 7.47 1.80
N ALA A 78 8.16 7.49 0.87
CA ALA A 78 8.72 6.29 0.27
C ALA A 78 9.41 5.34 1.30
N GLY A 79 9.78 5.87 2.46
CA GLY A 79 10.26 5.10 3.61
C GLY A 79 9.22 4.13 4.17
N LEU A 80 7.91 4.38 4.01
CA LEU A 80 6.86 3.44 4.42
C LEU A 80 6.99 2.10 3.69
N TRP A 81 7.29 2.14 2.38
CA TRP A 81 7.53 0.93 1.57
C TRP A 81 8.85 0.24 1.92
N TYR A 82 9.88 1.03 2.22
CA TYR A 82 11.16 0.51 2.70
C TYR A 82 10.97 -0.26 4.02
N TYR A 83 10.24 0.30 4.98
CA TYR A 83 9.93 -0.38 6.24
C TYR A 83 9.02 -1.59 6.05
N GLU A 84 8.05 -1.51 5.14
CA GLU A 84 7.18 -2.65 4.81
C GLU A 84 7.98 -3.84 4.29
N ALA A 85 8.95 -3.62 3.39
CA ALA A 85 9.84 -4.67 2.91
C ALA A 85 10.70 -5.31 4.01
N LEU A 86 10.91 -4.61 5.13
CA LEU A 86 11.63 -5.09 6.31
C LEU A 86 10.70 -5.64 7.41
N GLY A 87 9.38 -5.65 7.17
CA GLY A 87 8.39 -6.08 8.17
C GLY A 87 8.25 -5.12 9.36
N ILE A 88 8.64 -3.85 9.21
CA ILE A 88 8.57 -2.84 10.26
C ILE A 88 7.29 -2.01 10.09
N PRO A 89 6.37 -2.02 11.08
CA PRO A 89 5.23 -1.12 11.14
C PRO A 89 5.67 0.34 11.07
N SER A 90 5.10 1.12 10.16
CA SER A 90 5.42 2.54 10.05
C SER A 90 4.24 3.42 9.64
N ALA A 91 4.30 4.66 10.08
CA ALA A 91 3.31 5.69 9.79
C ALA A 91 3.98 7.03 9.43
N ALA A 92 3.28 7.84 8.66
CA ALA A 92 3.65 9.22 8.37
C ALA A 92 2.54 10.15 8.89
N VAL A 93 2.94 11.26 9.48
CA VAL A 93 2.09 12.34 10.01
C VAL A 93 1.93 13.42 8.95
N ASP A 94 0.71 13.96 8.83
CA ASP A 94 0.40 15.11 8.00
C ASP A 94 1.27 16.30 8.44
N VAL A 95 2.13 16.76 7.54
CA VAL A 95 3.01 17.92 7.80
C VAL A 95 2.24 19.20 8.15
N MET A 96 0.96 19.30 7.80
CA MET A 96 0.11 20.44 8.16
C MET A 96 -0.39 20.39 9.61
N THR A 97 -0.12 19.30 10.34
CA THR A 97 -0.58 19.09 11.72
C THR A 97 0.56 19.01 12.74
N ALA A 98 1.81 19.15 12.29
CA ALA A 98 3.00 19.05 13.12
C ALA A 98 4.12 19.98 12.62
N GLU A 99 4.90 20.53 13.55
CA GLU A 99 6.07 21.36 13.27
C GLU A 99 7.25 20.54 12.72
N MET A 100 7.76 20.92 11.55
CA MET A 100 8.95 20.31 10.97
C MET A 100 10.18 20.55 11.86
N GLY A 101 10.95 19.51 12.15
CA GLY A 101 12.10 19.60 13.03
C GLY A 101 11.76 19.67 14.53
N ASN A 102 10.50 19.48 14.92
CA ASN A 102 10.08 19.40 16.32
C ASN A 102 9.40 18.04 16.59
N GLY A 103 10.17 17.09 17.13
CA GLY A 103 9.70 15.74 17.42
C GLY A 103 8.61 15.71 18.47
N SER A 104 8.69 16.62 19.46
CA SER A 104 7.70 16.68 20.54
C SER A 104 6.33 17.12 20.03
N ASP A 105 6.29 18.13 19.16
CA ASP A 105 5.04 18.59 18.55
C ASP A 105 4.45 17.53 17.61
N LEU A 106 5.28 16.91 16.77
CA LEU A 106 4.86 15.78 15.94
C LEU A 106 4.21 14.67 16.76
N HIS A 107 4.83 14.27 17.88
CA HIS A 107 4.27 13.25 18.76
C HIS A 107 2.95 13.69 19.40
N ASP A 108 2.91 14.87 20.01
CA ASP A 108 1.79 15.28 20.87
C ASP A 108 0.55 15.74 20.06
N ASN A 109 0.77 16.39 18.91
CA ASN A 109 -0.25 17.10 18.14
C ASN A 109 -0.48 16.52 16.73
N GLY A 110 0.51 15.85 16.15
CA GLY A 110 0.44 15.33 14.79
C GLY A 110 -0.70 14.34 14.54
N ILE A 111 -1.23 14.35 13.32
CA ILE A 111 -2.25 13.42 12.84
C ILE A 111 -1.65 12.52 11.75
N VAL A 112 -1.80 11.21 11.91
CA VAL A 112 -1.33 10.22 10.93
C VAL A 112 -2.04 10.42 9.59
N SER A 113 -1.30 10.60 8.50
CA SER A 113 -1.85 10.73 7.15
C SER A 113 -1.70 9.47 6.31
N ARG A 114 -0.63 8.69 6.54
CA ARG A 114 -0.33 7.45 5.80
C ARG A 114 0.24 6.39 6.74
N VAL A 115 0.01 5.14 6.39
CA VAL A 115 0.47 3.96 7.13
C VAL A 115 0.87 2.88 6.13
N ASN A 116 1.82 2.03 6.50
CA ASN A 116 2.09 0.81 5.75
C ASN A 116 1.20 -0.36 6.21
N VAL A 117 1.18 -1.46 5.47
CA VAL A 117 0.37 -2.66 5.73
C VAL A 117 0.67 -3.25 7.10
N ALA A 118 1.95 -3.25 7.51
CA ALA A 118 2.37 -3.76 8.81
C ALA A 118 1.78 -2.94 9.97
N ALA A 119 1.69 -1.60 9.83
CA ALA A 119 1.03 -0.75 10.82
C ALA A 119 -0.50 -0.93 10.79
N GLN A 120 -1.10 -1.10 9.61
CA GLN A 120 -2.54 -1.43 9.49
C GLN A 120 -2.90 -2.73 10.21
N ALA A 121 -2.03 -3.75 10.13
CA ALA A 121 -2.22 -5.02 10.85
C ALA A 121 -2.21 -4.86 12.39
N LEU A 122 -1.60 -3.78 12.89
CA LEU A 122 -1.63 -3.39 14.31
C LEU A 122 -2.78 -2.44 14.64
N GLY A 123 -3.62 -2.12 13.64
CA GLY A 123 -4.80 -1.27 13.78
C GLY A 123 -4.47 0.21 13.73
N ILE A 124 -3.33 0.61 13.16
CA ILE A 124 -3.00 2.02 12.93
C ILE A 124 -3.63 2.46 11.61
N GLU A 125 -4.32 3.60 11.64
CA GLU A 125 -5.02 4.12 10.46
C GLU A 125 -4.80 5.65 10.35
N PRO A 126 -4.89 6.22 9.13
CA PRO A 126 -4.95 7.66 8.95
C PRO A 126 -6.06 8.30 9.79
N GLY A 127 -5.79 9.50 10.31
CA GLY A 127 -6.68 10.23 11.22
C GLY A 127 -6.38 10.03 12.71
N MET A 128 -5.58 9.02 13.09
CA MET A 128 -5.15 8.84 14.48
C MET A 128 -4.16 9.90 14.92
N ARG A 129 -4.18 10.25 16.22
CA ARG A 129 -3.13 11.09 16.80
C ARG A 129 -1.81 10.31 16.86
N ALA A 130 -0.70 10.97 16.54
CA ALA A 130 0.63 10.36 16.51
C ALA A 130 1.02 9.71 17.86
N ARG A 131 0.71 10.36 18.99
CA ARG A 131 0.90 9.79 20.33
C ARG A 131 0.16 8.45 20.53
N GLU A 132 -1.07 8.35 20.05
CA GLU A 132 -1.91 7.15 20.21
C GLU A 132 -1.37 6.05 19.31
N ALA A 133 -1.01 6.41 18.07
CA ALA A 133 -0.36 5.49 17.15
C ALA A 133 0.97 4.95 17.74
N ALA A 134 1.81 5.80 18.32
CA ALA A 134 3.07 5.39 18.95
C ALA A 134 2.84 4.41 20.12
N GLN A 135 1.83 4.67 20.95
CA GLN A 135 1.44 3.79 22.05
C GLN A 135 0.91 2.43 21.56
N TYR A 136 0.09 2.41 20.52
CA TYR A 136 -0.42 1.17 19.94
C TYR A 136 0.65 0.38 19.18
N LEU A 137 1.59 1.06 18.52
CA LEU A 137 2.76 0.45 17.91
C LEU A 137 3.70 -0.17 18.95
N LEU A 138 3.79 0.43 20.14
CA LEU A 138 4.59 -0.08 21.25
C LEU A 138 3.92 -1.28 21.95
N SER A 139 2.62 -1.20 22.20
CA SER A 139 1.85 -2.20 22.98
C SER A 139 1.31 -3.36 22.14
N GLY A 140 0.95 -3.11 20.88
CA GLY A 140 0.26 -4.06 20.02
C GLY A 140 -1.19 -4.37 20.43
N GLU A 141 -1.81 -3.53 21.27
CA GLU A 141 -3.12 -3.81 21.88
C GLU A 141 -4.32 -3.56 20.96
N LYS A 142 -4.22 -2.62 20.00
CA LYS A 142 -5.39 -2.17 19.21
C LYS A 142 -5.92 -3.20 18.22
N LYS A 143 -5.07 -4.09 17.69
CA LYS A 143 -5.31 -5.14 16.67
C LYS A 143 -6.73 -5.13 16.07
N PRO A 144 -6.88 -4.81 14.77
CA PRO A 144 -8.18 -4.67 14.17
C PRO A 144 -8.94 -6.00 14.22
N ALA A 145 -10.27 -5.94 14.39
CA ALA A 145 -11.11 -7.13 14.42
C ALA A 145 -11.06 -7.92 13.10
N VAL A 146 -10.87 -7.22 11.99
CA VAL A 146 -10.66 -7.78 10.66
C VAL A 146 -9.49 -7.06 10.01
N PHE A 147 -8.52 -7.83 9.52
CA PHE A 147 -7.44 -7.34 8.68
C PHE A 147 -7.40 -8.22 7.44
N GLU A 148 -7.62 -7.62 6.26
CA GLU A 148 -7.61 -8.33 4.99
C GLU A 148 -6.29 -8.07 4.26
N PRO A 149 -5.28 -8.94 4.41
CA PRO A 149 -3.95 -8.71 3.84
C PRO A 149 -3.94 -8.73 2.31
N THR A 150 -4.96 -9.32 1.68
CA THR A 150 -5.10 -9.33 0.21
C THR A 150 -5.79 -8.08 -0.33
N ARG A 151 -6.20 -7.17 0.59
CA ARG A 151 -7.00 -5.97 0.32
C ARG A 151 -8.23 -6.25 -0.55
N ARG A 152 -8.78 -7.46 -0.42
CA ARG A 152 -9.96 -7.91 -1.15
C ARG A 152 -11.17 -7.04 -0.78
N ARG A 153 -11.85 -6.52 -1.79
CA ARG A 153 -13.04 -5.68 -1.62
C ARG A 153 -14.07 -5.97 -2.70
N LEU A 154 -15.25 -6.38 -2.28
CA LEU A 154 -16.44 -6.42 -3.14
C LEU A 154 -16.93 -4.98 -3.33
N VAL A 155 -16.92 -4.50 -4.57
CA VAL A 155 -17.28 -3.10 -4.91
C VAL A 155 -18.65 -2.98 -5.57
N HIS A 156 -19.17 -4.05 -6.16
CA HIS A 156 -20.49 -4.09 -6.76
C HIS A 156 -21.01 -5.54 -6.88
N THR A 157 -22.33 -5.74 -6.74
CA THR A 157 -23.02 -7.00 -7.03
C THR A 157 -24.20 -6.73 -7.95
N ALA A 158 -24.24 -7.41 -9.09
CA ALA A 158 -25.31 -7.31 -10.06
C ALA A 158 -26.53 -8.18 -9.66
N ALA A 159 -27.69 -7.90 -10.25
CA ALA A 159 -28.93 -8.64 -9.98
C ALA A 159 -28.86 -10.14 -10.29
N ASN A 160 -27.97 -10.54 -11.22
CA ASN A 160 -27.70 -11.95 -11.55
C ASN A 160 -26.76 -12.64 -10.54
N GLY A 161 -26.35 -11.95 -9.47
CA GLY A 161 -25.50 -12.47 -8.40
C GLY A 161 -24.00 -12.52 -8.70
N ARG A 162 -23.54 -12.00 -9.85
CA ARG A 162 -22.11 -11.78 -10.13
C ARG A 162 -21.62 -10.50 -9.44
N SER A 163 -20.36 -10.49 -9.02
CA SER A 163 -19.76 -9.33 -8.37
C SER A 163 -18.51 -8.83 -9.07
N ILE A 164 -18.18 -7.56 -8.86
CA ILE A 164 -16.86 -6.99 -9.14
C ILE A 164 -16.10 -7.00 -7.82
N VAL A 165 -14.92 -7.62 -7.84
CA VAL A 165 -14.05 -7.75 -6.68
C VAL A 165 -12.68 -7.16 -7.01
N CYS A 166 -12.22 -6.25 -6.17
CA CYS A 166 -10.86 -5.76 -6.18
C CYS A 166 -9.99 -6.66 -5.29
N THR A 167 -8.79 -7.01 -5.73
CA THR A 167 -7.78 -7.70 -4.90
C THR A 167 -6.38 -7.39 -5.45
N ASP A 168 -5.35 -7.35 -4.62
CA ASP A 168 -4.04 -6.87 -5.08
C ASP A 168 -3.36 -7.81 -6.10
N SER A 169 -3.75 -9.08 -6.13
CA SER A 169 -3.22 -10.07 -7.06
C SER A 169 -4.26 -11.11 -7.47
N ILE A 170 -4.21 -11.56 -8.74
CA ILE A 170 -4.98 -12.72 -9.21
C ILE A 170 -4.65 -14.00 -8.42
N ALA A 171 -3.46 -14.09 -7.82
CA ALA A 171 -3.09 -15.18 -6.93
C ALA A 171 -3.94 -15.25 -5.65
N TYR A 172 -4.68 -14.19 -5.34
CA TYR A 172 -5.61 -14.10 -4.21
C TYR A 172 -7.07 -14.29 -4.62
N ALA A 173 -7.32 -14.77 -5.84
CA ALA A 173 -8.65 -15.22 -6.24
C ALA A 173 -9.10 -16.40 -5.37
N LEU A 174 -10.40 -16.45 -5.10
CA LEU A 174 -11.02 -17.48 -4.26
C LEU A 174 -11.80 -18.48 -5.13
N PRO A 175 -12.10 -19.69 -4.61
CA PRO A 175 -12.93 -20.67 -5.32
C PRO A 175 -14.29 -20.11 -5.77
N GLU A 176 -14.86 -19.17 -5.01
CA GLU A 176 -16.12 -18.49 -5.32
C GLU A 176 -16.06 -17.50 -6.51
N ASP A 177 -14.86 -17.12 -6.96
CA ASP A 177 -14.67 -16.22 -8.10
C ASP A 177 -14.78 -16.96 -9.44
N ARG A 178 -14.53 -18.28 -9.42
CA ARG A 178 -14.48 -19.12 -10.61
C ARG A 178 -15.79 -19.04 -11.39
N GLU A 179 -15.67 -18.63 -12.65
CA GLU A 179 -16.74 -18.48 -13.63
C GLU A 179 -17.89 -17.56 -13.16
N ARG A 180 -17.65 -16.73 -12.14
CA ARG A 180 -18.69 -15.95 -11.47
C ARG A 180 -18.38 -14.47 -11.33
N ASN A 181 -17.17 -14.11 -10.89
CA ASN A 181 -16.86 -12.71 -10.55
C ASN A 181 -15.90 -12.08 -11.55
N VAL A 182 -16.04 -10.76 -11.72
CA VAL A 182 -15.07 -9.92 -12.43
C VAL A 182 -13.99 -9.52 -11.42
N LEU A 183 -12.73 -9.83 -11.72
CA LEU A 183 -11.61 -9.51 -10.84
C LEU A 183 -10.83 -8.30 -11.36
N CYS A 184 -10.83 -7.22 -10.58
CA CYS A 184 -9.93 -6.08 -10.77
C CYS A 184 -8.69 -6.31 -9.91
N THR A 185 -7.54 -6.53 -10.55
CA THR A 185 -6.30 -6.82 -9.82
C THR A 185 -5.18 -5.84 -10.14
N ALA A 186 -4.20 -5.74 -9.25
CA ALA A 186 -3.11 -4.78 -9.38
C ALA A 186 -1.86 -5.33 -10.07
N GLY A 187 -1.87 -6.63 -10.40
CA GLY A 187 -0.80 -7.29 -11.13
C GLY A 187 -0.78 -6.92 -12.61
N HIS A 188 0.33 -7.22 -13.28
CA HIS A 188 0.47 -6.98 -14.72
C HIS A 188 -0.32 -8.00 -15.58
N THR A 189 -0.63 -7.66 -16.82
CA THR A 189 -1.29 -8.56 -17.80
C THR A 189 -0.28 -9.34 -18.67
N GLY A 190 0.89 -9.65 -18.11
CA GLY A 190 1.96 -10.39 -18.79
C GLY A 190 1.84 -11.92 -18.75
N ARG A 191 2.82 -12.62 -19.33
CA ARG A 191 2.78 -14.08 -19.52
C ARG A 191 2.60 -14.90 -18.23
N SER A 192 3.24 -14.51 -17.13
CA SER A 192 3.24 -15.33 -15.90
C SER A 192 1.87 -15.43 -15.22
N VAL A 193 0.92 -14.54 -15.52
CA VAL A 193 -0.43 -14.60 -14.95
C VAL A 193 -1.40 -15.50 -15.73
N VAL A 194 -1.01 -16.02 -16.90
CA VAL A 194 -1.87 -16.87 -17.74
C VAL A 194 -2.31 -18.15 -17.02
N GLY A 195 -1.39 -18.79 -16.28
CA GLY A 195 -1.73 -19.96 -15.46
C GLY A 195 -2.81 -19.65 -14.43
N TYR A 196 -2.65 -18.54 -13.70
CA TYR A 196 -3.63 -18.07 -12.72
C TYR A 196 -5.01 -17.84 -13.35
N PHE A 197 -5.09 -17.22 -14.54
CA PHE A 197 -6.38 -17.04 -15.20
C PHE A 197 -7.03 -18.35 -15.63
N ARG A 198 -6.24 -19.37 -15.99
CA ARG A 198 -6.78 -20.71 -16.33
C ARG A 198 -7.23 -21.49 -15.09
N ASP A 199 -6.45 -21.39 -14.02
CA ASP A 199 -6.67 -22.12 -12.78
C ASP A 199 -7.84 -21.52 -11.99
N TYR A 200 -7.86 -20.21 -11.80
CA TYR A 200 -8.93 -19.51 -11.07
C TYR A 200 -10.13 -19.18 -11.96
N ARG A 201 -9.92 -19.00 -13.26
CA ARG A 201 -10.96 -18.81 -14.30
C ARG A 201 -12.05 -17.82 -13.88
N PRO A 202 -11.71 -16.55 -13.57
CA PRO A 202 -12.73 -15.55 -13.25
C PRO A 202 -13.69 -15.34 -14.43
N TRP A 203 -14.87 -14.76 -14.16
CA TRP A 203 -15.83 -14.42 -15.22
C TRP A 203 -15.23 -13.44 -16.24
N ALA A 204 -14.47 -12.47 -15.76
CA ALA A 204 -13.61 -11.58 -16.53
C ALA A 204 -12.54 -10.98 -15.62
N PHE A 205 -11.55 -10.29 -16.20
CA PHE A 205 -10.54 -9.58 -15.40
C PHE A 205 -10.18 -8.21 -15.96
N ILE A 206 -9.71 -7.36 -15.06
CA ILE A 206 -9.01 -6.11 -15.37
C ILE A 206 -7.70 -6.10 -14.59
N CYS A 207 -6.58 -5.99 -15.28
CA CYS A 207 -5.23 -5.94 -14.69
C CYS A 207 -4.45 -4.71 -15.20
N SER A 208 -3.21 -4.52 -14.77
CA SER A 208 -2.36 -3.42 -15.27
C SER A 208 -1.60 -3.81 -16.53
N ASP A 209 -1.46 -2.90 -17.49
CA ASP A 209 -0.60 -3.12 -18.66
C ASP A 209 0.91 -3.07 -18.33
N GLY A 210 1.29 -2.64 -17.12
CA GLY A 210 2.68 -2.46 -16.73
C GLY A 210 3.46 -1.50 -17.64
N GLY A 211 2.78 -0.53 -18.28
CA GLY A 211 3.37 0.33 -19.30
C GLY A 211 3.60 -0.39 -20.63
N ILE A 212 2.84 -1.45 -20.91
CA ILE A 212 2.87 -2.33 -22.09
C ILE A 212 4.12 -3.21 -22.18
N GLY A 213 5.29 -2.67 -21.82
CA GLY A 213 6.56 -3.40 -21.84
C GLY A 213 7.08 -3.71 -23.26
N LYS A 214 8.33 -4.17 -23.32
CA LYS A 214 8.98 -4.56 -24.58
C LYS A 214 8.17 -5.65 -25.29
N ASN A 215 7.94 -5.50 -26.60
CA ASN A 215 7.19 -6.46 -27.42
C ASN A 215 5.75 -6.70 -26.94
N ASN A 216 5.10 -5.69 -26.34
CA ASN A 216 3.75 -5.80 -25.77
C ASN A 216 3.63 -6.90 -24.70
N SER A 217 4.73 -7.16 -23.97
CA SER A 217 4.81 -8.25 -22.99
C SER A 217 3.84 -8.09 -21.82
N GLY A 218 3.48 -6.85 -21.47
CA GLY A 218 2.51 -6.51 -20.44
C GLY A 218 1.06 -6.72 -20.87
N LEU A 219 0.80 -7.16 -22.10
CA LEU A 219 -0.54 -7.47 -22.63
C LEU A 219 -0.70 -8.93 -23.03
N SER A 220 0.36 -9.75 -22.95
CA SER A 220 0.37 -11.11 -23.50
C SER A 220 -0.72 -12.03 -22.95
N ALA A 221 -1.19 -11.81 -21.71
CA ALA A 221 -2.27 -12.62 -21.17
C ALA A 221 -3.62 -12.37 -21.85
N LEU A 222 -3.86 -11.16 -22.40
CA LEU A 222 -5.11 -10.85 -23.11
C LEU A 222 -5.35 -11.78 -24.30
N GLU A 223 -4.31 -11.99 -25.11
CA GLU A 223 -4.34 -12.89 -26.26
C GLU A 223 -4.35 -14.36 -25.83
N ALA A 224 -3.53 -14.72 -24.83
CA ALA A 224 -3.36 -16.11 -24.41
C ALA A 224 -4.62 -16.75 -23.80
N VAL A 225 -5.47 -15.95 -23.14
CA VAL A 225 -6.70 -16.43 -22.47
C VAL A 225 -7.96 -16.21 -23.29
N GLU A 226 -7.87 -15.51 -24.43
CA GLU A 226 -9.00 -15.30 -25.33
C GLU A 226 -9.56 -16.65 -25.87
N PRO A 227 -8.74 -17.62 -26.32
CA PRO A 227 -9.23 -18.96 -26.69
C PRO A 227 -9.87 -19.73 -25.54
N ASP A 228 -9.55 -19.40 -24.29
CA ASP A 228 -10.11 -20.04 -23.09
C ASP A 228 -11.50 -19.50 -22.73
N GLY A 229 -11.98 -18.48 -23.47
CA GLY A 229 -13.28 -17.85 -23.29
C GLY A 229 -13.30 -16.80 -22.16
N ILE A 230 -12.15 -16.27 -21.75
CA ILE A 230 -12.04 -15.32 -20.63
C ILE A 230 -11.93 -13.88 -21.16
N PRO A 231 -12.96 -13.03 -20.97
CA PRO A 231 -12.88 -11.60 -21.28
C PRO A 231 -11.84 -10.92 -20.37
N GLY A 232 -10.96 -10.13 -20.98
CA GLY A 232 -9.88 -9.46 -20.27
C GLY A 232 -9.66 -8.04 -20.77
N ALA A 233 -9.33 -7.15 -19.85
CA ALA A 233 -8.84 -5.81 -20.15
C ALA A 233 -7.63 -5.44 -19.29
N SER A 234 -6.89 -4.43 -19.73
CA SER A 234 -5.80 -3.82 -18.99
C SER A 234 -6.08 -2.34 -18.77
N VAL A 235 -5.71 -1.82 -17.59
CA VAL A 235 -5.60 -0.38 -17.32
C VAL A 235 -4.17 0.10 -17.53
N SER A 236 -4.01 1.38 -17.83
CA SER A 236 -2.67 1.99 -17.89
C SER A 236 -2.02 2.06 -16.52
N ALA A 237 -0.78 1.57 -16.40
CA ALA A 237 0.06 1.75 -15.21
C ALA A 237 0.35 3.22 -14.87
N LEU A 238 0.04 4.17 -15.77
CA LEU A 238 0.15 5.62 -15.51
C LEU A 238 -1.09 6.18 -14.81
N THR A 239 -2.19 5.42 -14.74
CA THR A 239 -3.48 5.87 -14.19
C THR A 239 -3.87 5.10 -12.92
N ALA A 240 -3.49 3.83 -12.81
CA ALA A 240 -3.71 3.00 -11.63
C ALA A 240 -2.39 2.56 -11.00
N ARG A 241 -2.37 2.52 -9.67
CA ARG A 241 -1.22 2.07 -8.88
C ARG A 241 -1.07 0.55 -8.99
N MET A 242 0.09 0.09 -9.45
CA MET A 242 0.45 -1.32 -9.35
C MET A 242 0.57 -1.74 -7.87
N GLY A 243 0.12 -2.95 -7.54
CA GLY A 243 0.06 -3.44 -6.17
C GLY A 243 -1.14 -2.96 -5.32
N ASP A 244 -2.03 -2.12 -5.87
CA ASP A 244 -3.29 -1.71 -5.24
C ASP A 244 -4.50 -2.05 -6.15
N GLY A 245 -5.23 -3.12 -5.83
CA GLY A 245 -6.32 -3.63 -6.66
C GLY A 245 -7.53 -2.68 -6.69
N GLN A 246 -7.69 -1.86 -5.65
CA GLN A 246 -8.72 -0.83 -5.60
C GLN A 246 -8.38 0.31 -6.58
N SER A 247 -7.10 0.69 -6.70
CA SER A 247 -6.67 1.67 -7.70
C SER A 247 -6.98 1.22 -9.13
N THR A 248 -6.81 -0.07 -9.44
CA THR A 248 -7.22 -0.62 -10.75
C THR A 248 -8.69 -0.32 -11.06
N TYR A 249 -9.60 -0.43 -10.09
CA TYR A 249 -11.03 -0.18 -10.30
C TYR A 249 -11.42 1.30 -10.24
N PHE A 250 -10.94 2.04 -9.23
CA PHE A 250 -11.38 3.41 -8.97
C PHE A 250 -10.65 4.47 -9.79
N ASP A 251 -9.38 4.25 -10.10
CA ASP A 251 -8.51 5.25 -10.75
C ASP A 251 -8.16 4.86 -12.20
N GLY A 252 -8.21 3.57 -12.53
CA GLY A 252 -7.69 3.04 -13.78
C GLY A 252 -8.44 3.49 -15.03
N VAL A 253 -7.69 3.72 -16.10
CA VAL A 253 -8.20 3.96 -17.46
C VAL A 253 -7.79 2.78 -18.35
N ILE A 254 -8.75 2.20 -19.07
CA ILE A 254 -8.50 1.05 -19.94
C ILE A 254 -7.51 1.42 -21.06
N SER A 255 -6.41 0.67 -21.17
CA SER A 255 -5.39 0.82 -22.20
C SER A 255 -5.44 -0.28 -23.27
N ALA A 256 -5.98 -1.45 -22.94
CA ALA A 256 -6.15 -2.55 -23.89
C ALA A 256 -7.30 -3.48 -23.47
N ALA A 257 -7.88 -4.21 -24.42
CA ALA A 257 -8.90 -5.21 -24.18
C ALA A 257 -8.85 -6.31 -25.24
N ASN A 258 -9.06 -7.55 -24.84
CA ASN A 258 -9.18 -8.67 -25.78
C ASN A 258 -10.51 -8.58 -26.55
N LYS A 259 -10.70 -9.40 -27.59
CA LYS A 259 -11.91 -9.38 -28.42
C LYS A 259 -13.16 -9.64 -27.59
N LEU A 260 -13.12 -10.61 -26.67
CA LEU A 260 -14.27 -10.96 -25.83
C LEU A 260 -14.73 -9.80 -24.94
N ALA A 261 -13.80 -9.04 -24.36
CA ALA A 261 -14.12 -7.84 -23.60
C ALA A 261 -14.68 -6.73 -24.51
N ARG A 262 -14.11 -6.54 -25.71
CA ARG A 262 -14.61 -5.57 -26.70
C ARG A 262 -16.02 -5.91 -27.20
N ASP A 263 -16.33 -7.19 -27.39
CA ASP A 263 -17.67 -7.66 -27.77
C ASP A 263 -18.71 -7.35 -26.68
N LYS A 264 -18.28 -7.24 -25.41
CA LYS A 264 -19.11 -6.75 -24.27
C LYS A 264 -19.18 -5.22 -24.19
N GLY A 265 -18.55 -4.50 -25.12
CA GLY A 265 -18.55 -3.05 -25.19
C GLY A 265 -17.38 -2.37 -24.48
N VAL A 266 -16.37 -3.11 -23.99
CA VAL A 266 -15.19 -2.48 -23.36
C VAL A 266 -14.38 -1.70 -24.40
N GLN A 267 -14.09 -0.43 -24.12
CA GLN A 267 -13.33 0.46 -25.00
C GLN A 267 -12.07 0.99 -24.31
N VAL A 268 -11.02 1.23 -25.10
CA VAL A 268 -9.80 1.92 -24.63
C VAL A 268 -10.14 3.39 -24.34
N GLY A 269 -9.62 3.92 -23.23
CA GLY A 269 -9.83 5.30 -22.79
C GLY A 269 -10.98 5.50 -21.80
N GLN A 270 -11.86 4.50 -21.61
CA GLN A 270 -12.93 4.57 -20.59
C GLN A 270 -12.41 4.20 -19.20
N SER A 271 -13.17 4.51 -18.16
CA SER A 271 -12.80 4.13 -16.79
C SER A 271 -12.87 2.61 -16.59
N ALA A 272 -12.00 2.08 -15.74
CA ALA A 272 -12.04 0.68 -15.34
C ALA A 272 -13.35 0.31 -14.66
N LYS A 273 -13.97 1.27 -13.95
CA LYS A 273 -15.28 1.13 -13.35
C LYS A 273 -16.37 0.84 -14.39
N GLU A 274 -16.44 1.63 -15.46
CA GLU A 274 -17.40 1.40 -16.56
C GLU A 274 -17.12 0.07 -17.27
N ALA A 275 -15.85 -0.22 -17.55
CA ALA A 275 -15.44 -1.48 -18.15
C ALA A 275 -15.85 -2.70 -17.31
N ALA A 276 -15.64 -2.65 -15.98
CA ALA A 276 -16.00 -3.74 -15.08
C ALA A 276 -17.52 -4.00 -15.06
N LEU A 277 -18.33 -2.94 -15.16
CA LEU A 277 -19.78 -3.05 -15.25
C LEU A 277 -20.24 -3.70 -16.57
N LEU A 278 -19.59 -3.37 -17.68
CA LEU A 278 -19.83 -4.02 -18.97
C LEU A 278 -19.46 -5.51 -18.94
N LEU A 279 -18.32 -5.84 -18.32
CA LEU A 279 -17.83 -7.20 -18.17
C LEU A 279 -18.73 -8.10 -17.29
N LEU A 280 -19.54 -7.52 -16.38
CA LEU A 280 -20.47 -8.26 -15.52
C LEU A 280 -21.63 -8.94 -16.27
N SER A 281 -22.03 -8.36 -17.40
CA SER A 281 -23.16 -8.85 -18.21
C SER A 281 -22.94 -10.25 -18.77
#